data_AF-A0A7S1N5P1-F1
#
_entry.id   AF-A0A7S1N5P1-F1
#
_cell.length_a   1.000
_cell.length_b   1.000
_cell.length_c   1.000
_cell.angle_alpha   90.00
_cell.angle_beta   90.00
_cell.angle_gamma   90.00
#
_symmetry.space_group_name_H-M   'P 1'
#
loop_
_entity.id
_entity.type
_entity.pdbx_description
1 polymer ?
#
loop_
_entity_poly.entity_id
_entity_poly.type
_entity_poly.pdbx_seq_one_letter_code
_entity_poly.pdbx_strand_id
1 'polypeptide(L)'
;WKIENAAIFLNGDTATTTGNVILTDKDGNVTKVDKTWTFLKDEKGNLRIMAHHSSLPYVPPAAITNDEVLAAQQGWGKALVNIATIFDQKGFDAAKAEAEAVIDGAY
;
A
#
# COMPACT_ATOMS: atom_id res chain seq x y z
N TRP A 1 12.23 22.98 1.01
CA TRP A 1 11.98 21.71 1.74
C TRP A 1 12.00 21.98 3.25
N LYS A 2 11.40 21.10 4.05
CA LYS A 2 11.32 21.20 5.53
C LYS A 2 11.67 19.84 6.16
N ILE A 3 12.34 19.83 7.31
CA ILE A 3 12.53 18.64 8.16
C ILE A 3 11.61 18.74 9.38
N GLU A 4 10.98 17.63 9.72
CA GLU A 4 10.20 17.46 10.95
C GLU A 4 10.67 16.18 11.64
N ASN A 5 11.55 16.32 12.63
CA ASN A 5 12.04 15.16 13.39
C ASN A 5 10.95 14.67 14.35
N ALA A 6 10.68 13.38 14.31
CA ALA A 6 9.91 12.70 15.36
C ALA A 6 10.83 12.36 16.54
N ALA A 7 12.09 11.99 16.27
CA ALA A 7 13.09 11.74 17.30
C ALA A 7 14.51 11.99 16.80
N ILE A 8 15.38 12.32 17.74
CA ILE A 8 16.83 12.40 17.56
C ILE A 8 17.46 11.55 18.67
N PHE A 9 18.20 10.52 18.27
CA PHE A 9 18.94 9.66 19.18
C PHE A 9 20.43 9.97 19.05
N LEU A 10 21.07 10.33 20.16
CA LEU A 10 22.50 10.63 20.22
C LEU A 10 23.23 9.51 20.96
N ASN A 11 24.32 9.01 20.39
CA ASN A 11 25.14 7.96 21.00
C ASN A 11 26.64 8.19 20.70
N GLY A 12 27.33 8.84 21.64
CA GLY A 12 28.74 9.19 21.49
C GLY A 12 28.99 10.14 20.32
N ASP A 13 29.80 9.70 19.37
CA ASP A 13 30.10 10.38 18.12
C ASP A 13 29.09 10.10 17.00
N THR A 14 28.07 9.27 17.25
CA THR A 14 27.00 8.98 16.29
C THR A 14 25.67 9.63 16.68
N ALA A 15 24.83 9.86 15.67
CA ALA A 15 23.45 10.30 15.87
C ALA A 15 22.54 9.69 14.81
N THR A 16 21.33 9.30 15.18
CA THR A 16 20.29 8.86 14.24
C THR A 16 19.04 9.72 14.41
N THR A 17 18.49 10.21 13.31
CA THR A 17 17.23 10.95 13.29
C THR A 17 16.17 10.16 12.55
N THR A 18 14.94 10.18 13.04
CA THR A 18 13.76 9.70 12.34
C THR A 18 12.67 10.77 12.32
N GLY A 19 11.85 10.78 11.29
CA GLY A 19 10.76 11.73 11.12
C GLY A 19 10.43 11.89 9.65
N ASN A 20 10.10 13.11 9.24
CA ASN A 20 9.69 13.41 7.89
C ASN A 20 10.53 14.50 7.24
N VAL A 21 10.63 14.40 5.91
CA VAL A 21 11.07 15.51 5.05
C VAL A 21 9.92 15.86 4.12
N ILE A 22 9.62 17.16 4.05
CA ILE A 22 8.63 17.72 3.13
C ILE A 22 9.37 18.41 1.99
N LEU A 23 9.19 17.88 0.79
CA LEU A 23 9.78 18.32 -0.46
C LEU A 23 8.71 19.05 -1.27
N THR A 24 9.09 20.14 -1.92
CA THR A 24 8.22 20.87 -2.85
C THR A 24 8.94 20.93 -4.18
N ASP A 25 8.29 20.47 -5.25
CA ASP A 25 8.86 20.50 -6.59
C ASP A 25 8.73 21.89 -7.24
N LYS A 26 9.22 22.01 -8.48
CA LYS A 26 9.18 23.28 -9.25
C LYS A 26 7.76 23.76 -9.57
N ASP A 27 6.78 22.86 -9.55
CA ASP A 27 5.38 23.14 -9.89
C ASP A 27 4.55 23.40 -8.62
N GLY A 28 5.16 23.33 -7.44
CA GLY A 28 4.52 23.54 -6.15
C GLY A 28 3.91 22.28 -5.54
N ASN A 29 4.06 21.10 -6.15
CA ASN A 29 3.55 19.87 -5.57
C ASN A 29 4.36 19.48 -4.34
N VAL A 30 3.66 19.04 -3.29
CA VAL A 30 4.26 18.68 -2.00
C VAL A 30 4.33 17.16 -1.86
N THR A 31 5.53 16.65 -1.59
CA THR A 31 5.76 15.24 -1.22
C THR A 31 6.32 15.18 0.19
N LYS A 32 5.64 14.44 1.07
CA LYS A 32 6.14 14.09 2.41
C LYS A 32 6.75 12.70 2.34
N VAL A 33 7.98 12.53 2.82
CA VAL A 33 8.66 11.23 2.92
C VAL A 33 8.95 10.88 4.38
N ASP A 34 8.93 9.60 4.71
CA ASP A 34 9.55 9.10 5.93
C ASP A 34 11.06 9.12 5.75
N LYS A 35 11.78 9.60 6.76
CA LYS A 35 13.21 9.87 6.69
C LYS A 35 13.95 9.28 7.86
N THR A 36 15.01 8.53 7.55
CA THR A 36 16.04 8.15 8.52
C THR A 36 17.40 8.66 8.04
N TRP A 37 18.14 9.33 8.93
CA TRP A 37 19.55 9.65 8.72
C TRP A 37 20.37 9.13 9.89
N THR A 38 21.56 8.63 9.59
CA THR A 38 22.59 8.34 10.59
C THR A 38 23.82 9.16 10.29
N PHE A 39 24.37 9.76 11.34
CA PHE A 39 25.53 10.63 11.30
C PHE A 39 26.66 10.07 12.15
N LEU A 40 27.89 10.43 11.78
CA LEU A 40 29.11 10.21 12.55
C LEU A 40 29.91 11.50 12.59
N LYS A 41 30.44 11.86 13.75
CA LYS A 41 31.47 12.89 13.87
C LYS A 41 32.83 12.25 13.64
N ASP A 42 33.52 12.63 12.57
CA ASP A 42 34.83 12.08 12.24
C ASP A 42 35.94 12.59 13.19
N GLU A 43 37.14 12.00 13.11
CA GLU A 43 38.30 12.35 13.96
C GLU A 43 38.74 13.82 13.84
N LYS A 44 38.37 14.48 12.74
CA LYS A 44 38.62 15.92 12.51
C LYS A 44 37.49 16.80 13.04
N GLY A 45 36.48 16.20 13.69
CA GLY A 45 35.33 16.87 14.28
C GLY A 45 34.18 17.17 13.30
N ASN A 46 34.22 16.69 12.05
CA ASN A 46 33.19 16.98 11.06
C ASN A 46 32.06 15.97 11.13
N LEU A 47 30.82 16.45 11.02
CA LEU A 47 29.65 15.58 10.90
C LEU A 47 29.55 15.01 9.47
N ARG A 48 29.42 13.70 9.38
CA ARG A 48 29.29 12.92 8.13
C ARG A 48 27.96 12.19 8.12
N ILE A 49 27.32 12.08 6.95
CA ILE A 49 26.16 11.22 6.75
C ILE A 49 26.69 9.81 6.48
N MET A 50 26.42 8.87 7.38
CA MET A 50 26.73 7.46 7.20
C MET A 50 25.62 6.72 6.45
N ALA A 51 24.37 7.05 6.74
CA ALA A 51 23.21 6.45 6.10
C ALA A 51 22.14 7.50 5.78
N HIS A 52 21.50 7.33 4.64
CA HIS A 52 20.26 8.03 4.30
C HIS A 52 19.26 7.01 3.76
N HIS A 53 18.07 6.97 4.35
CA HIS A 53 16.95 6.18 3.84
C HIS A 53 15.73 7.09 3.71
N SER A 54 15.06 7.00 2.56
CA SER A 54 13.78 7.65 2.31
C SER A 54 12.78 6.69 1.69
N SER A 55 11.54 6.77 2.16
CA SER A 55 10.40 6.08 1.58
C SER A 55 9.18 7.00 1.56
N LEU A 56 8.22 6.71 0.68
CA LEU A 56 6.90 7.30 0.83
C LEU A 56 6.24 6.73 2.11
N PRO A 57 5.45 7.53 2.82
CA PRO A 57 4.65 7.03 3.92
C PRO A 57 3.77 5.87 3.46
N TYR A 58 3.65 4.85 4.30
CA TYR A 58 2.73 3.76 4.02
C TYR A 58 1.30 4.31 3.96
N VAL A 59 0.66 4.14 2.80
CA VAL A 59 -0.76 4.37 2.63
C VAL A 59 -1.41 2.99 2.68
N PRO A 60 -2.21 2.67 3.72
CA PRO A 60 -2.95 1.43 3.72
C PRO A 60 -3.87 1.40 2.48
N PRO A 61 -4.09 0.22 1.88
CA PRO A 61 -5.10 0.09 0.85
C PRO A 61 -6.45 0.56 1.39
N ALA A 62 -7.34 0.98 0.50
CA ALA A 62 -8.70 1.36 0.87
C ALA A 62 -9.33 0.23 1.70
N ALA A 63 -9.97 0.60 2.80
CA ALA A 63 -10.72 -0.36 3.60
C ALA A 63 -11.89 -0.89 2.76
N ILE A 64 -12.09 -2.20 2.78
CA ILE A 64 -13.30 -2.79 2.21
C ILE A 64 -14.54 -2.19 2.88
N THR A 65 -15.54 -1.90 2.08
CA THR A 65 -16.80 -1.29 2.53
C THR A 65 -17.92 -2.34 2.61
N ASN A 66 -18.94 -2.06 3.42
CA ASN A 66 -20.15 -2.90 3.46
C ASN A 66 -20.83 -2.99 2.09
N ASP A 67 -20.79 -1.92 1.30
CA ASP A 67 -21.39 -1.88 -0.03
C ASP A 67 -20.65 -2.77 -1.02
N GLU A 68 -19.31 -2.77 -1.01
CA GLU A 68 -18.50 -3.68 -1.83
C GLU A 68 -18.76 -5.14 -1.45
N VAL A 69 -18.83 -5.45 -0.15
CA VAL A 69 -19.15 -6.80 0.33
C VAL A 69 -20.55 -7.21 -0.13
N LEU A 70 -21.55 -6.35 0.03
CA LEU A 70 -22.92 -6.65 -0.37
C LEU A 70 -23.02 -6.82 -1.89
N ALA A 71 -22.34 -5.99 -2.68
CA ALA A 71 -22.29 -6.12 -4.12
C ALA A 71 -21.65 -7.45 -4.55
N ALA A 72 -20.54 -7.85 -3.91
CA ALA A 72 -19.90 -9.14 -4.17
C ALA A 72 -20.83 -10.32 -3.81
N GLN A 73 -21.50 -10.27 -2.65
CA GLN A 73 -22.47 -11.29 -2.23
C GLN A 73 -23.65 -11.40 -3.21
N GLN A 74 -24.20 -10.28 -3.67
CA GLN A 74 -25.28 -10.28 -4.66
C GLN A 74 -24.82 -10.81 -6.01
N GLY A 75 -23.62 -10.44 -6.46
CA GLY A 75 -23.01 -10.97 -7.68
C GLY A 75 -22.86 -12.49 -7.61
N TRP A 76 -22.31 -12.99 -6.52
CA TRP A 76 -22.17 -14.42 -6.25
C TRP A 76 -23.53 -15.15 -6.24
N GLY A 77 -24.52 -14.63 -5.51
CA GLY A 77 -25.85 -15.22 -5.45
C GLY A 77 -26.53 -15.29 -6.83
N LYS A 78 -26.42 -14.23 -7.63
CA LYS A 78 -26.94 -14.20 -9.01
C LYS A 78 -26.23 -15.23 -9.90
N ALA A 79 -24.92 -15.38 -9.76
CA ALA A 79 -24.15 -16.34 -10.52
C ALA A 79 -24.59 -17.79 -10.21
N LEU A 80 -24.79 -18.13 -8.93
CA LEU A 80 -25.29 -19.45 -8.54
C LEU A 80 -26.67 -19.75 -9.14
N VAL A 81 -27.58 -18.77 -9.11
CA VAL A 81 -28.91 -18.91 -9.73
C VAL A 81 -28.80 -19.09 -11.25
N ASN A 82 -27.90 -18.36 -11.91
CA ASN A 82 -27.68 -18.49 -13.34
C ASN A 82 -27.13 -19.88 -13.72
N ILE A 83 -26.14 -20.38 -12.98
CA ILE A 83 -25.56 -21.71 -13.18
C ILE A 83 -26.63 -22.79 -13.04
N ALA A 84 -27.49 -22.72 -12.00
CA ALA A 84 -28.59 -23.65 -11.81
C ALA A 84 -29.60 -23.58 -12.98
N THR A 85 -29.92 -22.36 -13.44
CA THR A 85 -30.82 -22.17 -14.59
C THR A 85 -30.23 -22.75 -15.89
N ILE A 86 -28.93 -22.56 -16.13
CA ILE A 86 -28.23 -23.12 -17.29
C ILE A 86 -28.21 -24.64 -17.21
N PHE A 87 -27.99 -25.22 -16.03
CA PHE A 87 -28.03 -26.66 -15.84
C PHE A 87 -29.40 -27.23 -16.25
N ASP A 88 -30.50 -26.64 -15.76
CA ASP A 88 -31.85 -27.08 -16.09
C ASP A 88 -32.17 -26.96 -17.59
N GLN A 89 -31.64 -25.94 -18.27
CA GLN A 89 -31.94 -25.66 -19.68
C GLN A 89 -31.00 -26.35 -20.68
N LYS A 90 -29.73 -26.53 -20.33
CA LYS A 90 -28.64 -26.87 -21.26
C LYS A 90 -27.76 -28.02 -20.76
N GLY A 91 -28.01 -28.52 -19.56
CA GLY A 91 -27.28 -29.64 -18.97
C GLY A 91 -25.92 -29.25 -18.38
N PHE A 92 -25.22 -30.28 -17.90
CA PHE A 92 -24.02 -30.15 -17.08
C PHE A 92 -22.87 -29.40 -17.76
N ASP A 93 -22.55 -29.73 -19.01
CA ASP A 93 -21.38 -29.17 -19.68
C ASP A 93 -21.47 -27.64 -19.82
N ALA A 94 -22.66 -27.12 -20.13
CA ALA A 94 -22.90 -25.68 -20.22
C ALA A 94 -22.84 -25.00 -18.84
N ALA A 95 -23.40 -25.62 -17.81
CA ALA A 95 -23.37 -25.09 -16.45
C ALA A 95 -21.95 -25.10 -15.86
N LYS A 96 -21.15 -26.12 -16.19
CA LYS A 96 -19.74 -26.21 -15.82
C LYS A 96 -18.93 -25.08 -16.46
N ALA A 97 -19.12 -24.82 -17.75
CA ALA A 97 -18.45 -23.72 -18.44
C ALA A 97 -18.78 -22.35 -17.82
N GLU A 98 -20.05 -22.13 -17.43
CA GLU A 98 -20.44 -20.90 -16.72
C GLU A 98 -19.77 -20.81 -15.34
N ALA A 99 -19.74 -21.90 -14.58
CA ALA A 99 -19.12 -21.93 -13.26
C ALA A 99 -17.61 -21.63 -13.32
N GLU A 100 -16.91 -22.15 -14.33
CA GLU A 100 -15.49 -21.84 -14.60
C GLU A 100 -15.31 -20.34 -14.89
N ALA A 101 -16.13 -19.76 -15.76
CA ALA A 101 -16.08 -18.33 -16.07
C ALA A 101 -16.36 -17.42 -14.85
N VAL A 102 -17.27 -17.83 -13.96
CA VAL A 102 -17.58 -17.10 -12.71
C VAL A 102 -16.39 -17.11 -11.76
N ILE A 103 -15.68 -18.24 -11.64
CA ILE A 103 -14.49 -18.35 -10.77
C ILE A 103 -13.32 -17.56 -11.35
N ASP A 104 -13.07 -17.64 -12.66
CA ASP A 104 -12.01 -16.87 -13.34
C ASP A 104 -12.25 -15.36 -13.28
N GLY A 105 -13.50 -14.92 -13.22
CA GLY A 105 -13.83 -13.50 -13.03
C GLY A 105 -13.67 -13.03 -11.58
N ALA A 106 -13.60 -13.94 -10.62
CA ALA A 106 -13.55 -13.64 -9.19
C ALA A 106 -12.13 -13.66 -8.60
N TYR A 107 -11.16 -14.29 -9.28
CA TYR A 107 -9.78 -14.48 -8.83
C TYR A 107 -8.76 -14.01 -9.86
#